data_AF-A0A2Z3RVJ8-F1
#
_entry.id   AF-A0A2Z3RVJ8-F1
#
_cell.length_a   1.000
_cell.length_b   1.000
_cell.length_c   1.000
_cell.angle_alpha   90.00
_cell.angle_beta   90.00
_cell.angle_gamma   90.00
#
_symmetry.space_group_name_H-M   'P 1'
#
loop_
_entity.id
_entity.type
_entity.pdbx_description
1 polymer ?
#
loop_
_entity_poly.entity_id
_entity_poly.type
_entity_poly.pdbx_seq_one_letter_code
_entity_poly.pdbx_strand_id
1 'polypeptide(L)'
;MTFLDYSHVTLTDEFIAHVLFGEEGDPGKGGHLSGMKHENKTEFPPDWSQEHIVTALQSVLKQPDFVELVGARVFLKRIVAGVEIRVELAPYKSALNPFAAYPLRGPGVIQNVMGVQVPKPFHNLRNGR
;
A
#
# COMPACT_ATOMS: atom_id res chain seq x y z
N MET A 1 -7.68 -3.30 25.36
CA MET A 1 -8.10 -3.27 23.94
C MET A 1 -7.33 -4.36 23.23
N THR A 2 -8.03 -5.32 22.63
CA THR A 2 -7.44 -6.36 21.77
C THR A 2 -7.25 -5.74 20.39
N PHE A 3 -6.01 -5.51 19.99
CA PHE A 3 -5.70 -5.17 18.60
C PHE A 3 -5.81 -6.45 17.78
N LEU A 4 -6.43 -6.35 16.59
CA LEU A 4 -6.43 -7.46 15.65
C LEU A 4 -5.02 -7.61 15.08
N ASP A 5 -4.48 -8.82 15.11
CA ASP A 5 -3.14 -9.16 14.64
C ASP A 5 -3.23 -10.10 13.43
N TYR A 6 -2.63 -9.69 12.32
CA TYR A 6 -2.58 -10.41 11.06
C TYR A 6 -1.16 -10.85 10.71
N SER A 7 -0.22 -10.88 11.65
CA SER A 7 1.19 -11.28 11.41
C SER A 7 1.36 -12.72 10.94
N HIS A 8 0.30 -13.55 11.03
CA HIS A 8 0.27 -14.90 10.47
C HIS A 8 0.13 -14.90 8.92
N VAL A 9 -0.24 -13.77 8.31
CA VAL A 9 -0.29 -13.60 6.87
C VAL A 9 1.13 -13.42 6.34
N THR A 10 1.57 -14.33 5.48
CA THR A 10 2.90 -14.28 4.87
C THR A 10 2.92 -13.33 3.68
N LEU A 11 3.82 -12.33 3.72
CA LEU A 11 4.19 -11.54 2.55
C LEU A 11 5.29 -12.28 1.79
N THR A 12 4.92 -13.05 0.77
CA THR A 12 5.89 -13.80 -0.06
C THR A 12 6.70 -12.86 -0.94
N ASP A 13 7.87 -13.31 -1.40
CA ASP A 13 8.70 -12.54 -2.34
C ASP A 13 7.93 -12.20 -3.63
N GLU A 14 7.10 -13.13 -4.11
CA GLU A 14 6.22 -12.92 -5.27
C GLU A 14 5.19 -11.81 -5.01
N PHE A 15 4.56 -11.78 -3.83
CA PHE A 15 3.64 -10.71 -3.45
C PHE A 15 4.37 -9.37 -3.32
N ILE A 16 5.56 -9.36 -2.74
CA ILE A 16 6.39 -8.14 -2.63
C ILE A 16 6.79 -7.64 -4.03
N ALA A 17 7.19 -8.53 -4.93
CA ALA A 17 7.51 -8.17 -6.31
C ALA A 17 6.28 -7.59 -7.04
N HIS A 18 5.10 -8.20 -6.88
CA HIS A 18 3.84 -7.66 -7.38
C HIS A 18 3.58 -6.25 -6.82
N VAL A 19 3.70 -6.03 -5.51
CA VAL A 19 3.48 -4.72 -4.91
C VAL A 19 4.45 -3.68 -5.46
N LEU A 20 5.74 -4.00 -5.56
CA LEU A 20 6.78 -3.03 -5.90
C LEU A 20 6.87 -2.76 -7.40
N PHE A 21 6.87 -3.82 -8.21
CA PHE A 21 7.17 -3.75 -9.65
C PHE A 21 5.95 -4.05 -10.52
N GLY A 22 4.93 -4.71 -9.97
CA GLY A 22 3.79 -5.20 -10.73
C GLY A 22 4.19 -6.37 -11.62
N GLU A 23 3.38 -6.61 -12.65
CA GLU A 23 3.55 -7.71 -13.58
C GLU A 23 3.96 -7.17 -14.95
N GLU A 24 4.93 -7.84 -15.58
CA GLU A 24 5.32 -7.51 -16.95
C GLU A 24 4.11 -7.61 -17.89
N GLY A 25 3.85 -6.53 -18.63
CA GLY A 25 2.74 -6.46 -19.59
C GLY A 25 1.35 -6.21 -18.98
N ASP A 26 1.21 -6.09 -17.66
CA ASP A 26 -0.06 -5.77 -16.99
C ASP A 26 0.08 -4.58 -16.04
N PRO A 27 0.21 -3.35 -16.57
CA PRO A 27 0.34 -2.13 -15.75
C PRO A 27 -0.94 -1.83 -14.95
N GLY A 28 -2.04 -2.57 -15.16
CA GLY A 28 -3.25 -2.51 -14.35
C GLY A 28 -3.07 -3.15 -12.96
N LYS A 29 -2.08 -4.03 -12.78
CA LYS A 29 -1.76 -4.71 -11.52
C LYS A 29 -0.43 -4.25 -10.92
N GLY A 30 -0.39 -4.12 -9.59
CA GLY A 30 0.83 -3.83 -8.82
C GLY A 30 1.74 -2.70 -9.32
N GLY A 31 2.95 -2.59 -8.79
CA GLY A 31 3.92 -1.58 -9.25
C GLY A 31 3.73 -0.22 -8.56
N HIS A 32 4.03 -0.20 -7.27
CA HIS A 32 3.93 0.97 -6.40
C HIS A 32 5.29 1.50 -5.93
N LEU A 33 6.42 0.90 -6.35
CA LEU A 33 7.73 1.52 -6.11
C LEU A 33 7.82 2.87 -6.83
N SER A 34 8.58 3.81 -6.26
CA SER A 34 8.79 5.10 -6.90
C SER A 34 9.43 4.93 -8.28
N GLY A 35 8.91 5.66 -9.26
CA GLY A 35 9.38 5.67 -10.65
C GLY A 35 8.67 4.69 -11.59
N MET A 36 7.77 3.83 -11.08
CA MET A 36 7.02 2.87 -11.90
C MET A 36 6.07 3.54 -12.90
N LYS A 37 5.49 4.69 -12.54
CA LYS A 37 4.62 5.52 -13.39
C LYS A 37 3.40 4.78 -13.96
N HIS A 38 2.93 3.72 -13.27
CA HIS A 38 1.72 3.03 -13.64
C HIS A 38 0.50 3.95 -13.45
N GLU A 39 -0.26 4.14 -14.53
CA GLU A 39 -1.39 5.06 -14.60
C GLU A 39 -2.47 4.72 -13.56
N ASN A 40 -3.09 5.74 -12.97
CA ASN A 40 -4.06 5.69 -11.87
C ASN A 40 -3.55 5.11 -10.54
N LYS A 41 -2.28 4.72 -10.43
CA LYS A 41 -1.71 4.18 -9.18
C LYS A 41 -0.94 5.22 -8.39
N THR A 42 -0.82 4.92 -7.10
CA THR A 42 0.07 5.65 -6.20
C THR A 42 1.44 5.00 -6.12
N GLU A 43 2.45 5.79 -5.79
CA GLU A 43 3.82 5.33 -5.57
C GLU A 43 4.26 5.63 -4.13
N PHE A 44 5.06 4.72 -3.57
CA PHE A 44 5.75 4.94 -2.32
C PHE A 44 6.73 6.11 -2.44
N PRO A 45 7.09 6.75 -1.32
CA PRO A 45 8.04 7.84 -1.33
C PRO A 45 9.36 7.45 -2.01
N PRO A 46 9.99 8.37 -2.77
CA PRO A 46 11.24 8.08 -3.50
C PRO A 46 12.42 7.76 -2.60
N ASP A 47 12.37 8.16 -1.33
CA ASP A 47 13.38 7.89 -0.31
C ASP A 47 13.17 6.54 0.43
N TRP A 48 12.09 5.81 0.14
CA TRP A 48 11.84 4.50 0.74
C TRP A 48 12.51 3.39 -0.07
N SER A 49 13.40 2.65 0.58
CA SER A 49 13.93 1.41 0.02
C SER A 49 12.89 0.30 0.02
N GLN A 50 13.15 -0.77 -0.74
CA GLN A 50 12.34 -1.99 -0.71
C GLN A 50 12.21 -2.56 0.70
N GLU A 51 13.30 -2.61 1.47
CA GLU A 51 13.29 -3.12 2.85
C GLU A 51 12.43 -2.26 3.77
N HIS A 52 12.44 -0.94 3.57
CA HIS A 52 11.60 -0.01 4.31
C HIS A 52 10.11 -0.28 4.00
N ILE A 53 9.77 -0.44 2.72
CA ILE A 53 8.40 -0.77 2.30
C ILE A 53 7.95 -2.09 2.91
N VAL A 54 8.76 -3.16 2.81
CA VAL A 54 8.43 -4.48 3.38
C VAL A 54 8.21 -4.40 4.89
N THR A 55 9.09 -3.70 5.62
CA THR A 55 8.96 -3.50 7.06
C THR A 55 7.68 -2.73 7.40
N ALA A 56 7.33 -1.71 6.60
CA ALA A 56 6.11 -0.96 6.78
C ALA A 56 4.85 -1.83 6.56
N LEU A 57 4.83 -2.68 5.53
CA LEU A 57 3.75 -3.63 5.27
C LEU A 57 3.58 -4.65 6.41
N GLN A 58 4.68 -5.20 6.92
CA GLN A 58 4.66 -6.09 8.08
C GLN A 58 4.09 -5.38 9.32
N SER A 59 4.40 -4.11 9.51
CA SER A 59 3.84 -3.33 10.62
C SER A 59 2.32 -3.11 10.48
N VAL A 60 1.80 -2.96 9.25
CA VAL A 60 0.35 -2.88 8.98
C VAL A 60 -0.33 -4.19 9.38
N LEU A 61 0.27 -5.34 9.07
CA LEU A 61 -0.27 -6.65 9.47
C LEU A 61 -0.24 -6.86 10.99
N LYS A 62 0.87 -6.49 11.63
CA LYS A 62 1.09 -6.70 13.07
C LYS A 62 0.16 -5.85 13.94
N GLN A 63 -0.04 -4.59 13.55
CA GLN A 63 -0.82 -3.64 14.34
C GLN A 63 -1.51 -2.64 13.41
N PRO A 64 -2.61 -3.00 12.73
CA PRO A 64 -3.37 -2.04 11.94
C PRO A 64 -3.96 -0.95 12.85
N ASP A 65 -3.93 0.30 12.40
CA ASP A 65 -4.62 1.41 13.07
C ASP A 65 -6.13 1.38 12.75
N PHE A 66 -6.49 0.85 11.57
CA PHE A 66 -7.85 0.69 11.13
C PHE A 66 -8.04 -0.63 10.39
N VAL A 67 -9.17 -1.30 10.66
CA VAL A 67 -9.58 -2.55 10.02
C VAL A 67 -10.98 -2.36 9.46
N GLU A 68 -11.14 -2.64 8.17
CA GLU A 68 -12.41 -2.56 7.45
C GLU A 68 -12.76 -3.92 6.85
N LEU A 69 -14.00 -4.35 6.99
CA LEU A 69 -14.51 -5.57 6.37
C LEU A 69 -15.52 -5.18 5.29
N VAL A 70 -15.22 -5.49 4.03
CA VAL A 70 -16.15 -5.24 2.91
C VAL A 70 -16.36 -6.55 2.14
N GLY A 71 -17.55 -7.11 2.28
CA GLY A 71 -17.84 -8.46 1.82
C GLY A 71 -16.86 -9.45 2.47
N ALA A 72 -16.12 -10.20 1.66
CA ALA A 72 -15.13 -11.14 2.16
C ALA A 72 -13.71 -10.55 2.28
N ARG A 73 -13.50 -9.28 1.88
CA ARG A 73 -12.19 -8.63 1.91
C ARG A 73 -11.94 -7.95 3.25
N VAL A 74 -10.69 -7.99 3.69
CA VAL A 74 -10.21 -7.25 4.87
C VAL A 74 -9.25 -6.17 4.42
N PHE A 75 -9.49 -4.92 4.78
CA PHE A 75 -8.60 -3.79 4.50
C PHE A 75 -7.97 -3.33 5.79
N LEU A 76 -6.65 -3.40 5.83
CA LEU A 76 -5.83 -2.98 6.95
C LEU A 76 -5.17 -1.66 6.57
N LYS A 77 -5.23 -0.68 7.46
CA LYS A 77 -4.56 0.61 7.24
C LYS A 77 -3.70 0.95 8.45
N ARG A 78 -2.53 1.51 8.20
CA ARG A 78 -1.64 2.04 9.23
C ARG A 78 -0.88 3.25 8.70
N ILE A 79 -0.60 4.22 9.55
CA ILE A 79 0.33 5.32 9.24
C ILE A 79 1.74 4.90 9.67
N VAL A 80 2.66 4.83 8.72
CA VAL A 80 4.08 4.52 8.96
C VAL A 80 4.93 5.66 8.42
N ALA A 81 5.73 6.29 9.29
CA ALA A 81 6.54 7.47 8.94
C ALA A 81 5.74 8.58 8.21
N GLY A 82 4.47 8.78 8.59
CA GLY A 82 3.60 9.78 7.97
C GLY A 82 2.97 9.36 6.64
N VAL A 83 3.13 8.11 6.20
CA VAL A 83 2.45 7.56 5.01
C VAL A 83 1.33 6.63 5.47
N GLU A 84 0.10 6.89 5.03
CA GLU A 84 -1.01 5.95 5.20
C GLU A 84 -0.87 4.82 4.18
N ILE A 85 -0.65 3.62 4.67
CA ILE A 85 -0.49 2.41 3.85
C ILE A 85 -1.73 1.54 4.00
N ARG A 86 -2.14 0.92 2.90
CA ARG A 86 -3.20 -0.10 2.90
C ARG A 86 -2.61 -1.46 2.54
N VAL A 87 -3.05 -2.50 3.26
CA VAL A 87 -2.91 -3.90 2.87
C VAL A 87 -4.31 -4.48 2.72
N GLU A 88 -4.58 -5.10 1.58
CA GLU A 88 -5.83 -5.77 1.26
C GLU A 88 -5.64 -7.27 1.36
N LEU A 89 -6.48 -7.93 2.14
CA LEU A 89 -6.50 -9.38 2.27
C LEU A 89 -7.75 -9.96 1.61
N ALA A 90 -7.57 -11.09 0.94
CA ALA A 90 -8.63 -11.86 0.30
C ALA A 90 -8.72 -13.26 0.92
N PRO A 91 -9.92 -13.84 1.00
CA PRO A 91 -10.03 -15.25 1.30
C PRO A 91 -9.50 -16.04 0.11
N TYR A 92 -8.63 -17.00 0.38
CA TYR A 92 -8.25 -18.04 -0.56
C TYR A 92 -8.26 -19.37 0.19
N LYS A 93 -9.11 -20.30 -0.25
CA LYS A 93 -9.44 -21.51 0.51
C LYS A 93 -9.90 -21.12 1.93
N SER A 94 -9.25 -21.66 2.97
CA SER A 94 -9.60 -21.43 4.38
C SER A 94 -8.72 -20.39 5.07
N ALA A 95 -7.95 -19.59 4.32
CA ALA A 95 -7.03 -18.60 4.87
C ALA A 95 -7.22 -17.22 4.22
N LEU A 96 -6.74 -16.18 4.92
CA LEU A 96 -6.57 -14.85 4.35
C LEU A 96 -5.18 -14.75 3.70
N ASN A 97 -5.16 -14.35 2.44
CA ASN A 97 -3.94 -14.11 1.68
C ASN A 97 -3.82 -12.62 1.32
N PRO A 98 -2.59 -12.10 1.23
CA PRO A 98 -2.39 -10.74 0.75
C PRO A 98 -2.78 -10.66 -0.74
N PHE A 99 -3.53 -9.62 -1.08
CA PHE A 99 -4.04 -9.40 -2.43
C PHE A 99 -3.44 -8.17 -3.09
N ALA A 100 -3.36 -7.06 -2.35
CA ALA A 100 -2.74 -5.83 -2.81
C ALA A 100 -2.19 -5.07 -1.61
N ALA A 101 -1.16 -4.25 -1.84
CA ALA A 101 -0.72 -3.27 -0.86
C ALA A 101 -0.14 -2.04 -1.56
N TYR A 102 -0.42 -0.86 -1.03
CA TYR A 102 -0.05 0.40 -1.66
C TYR A 102 -0.17 1.58 -0.68
N PRO A 103 0.58 2.67 -0.91
CA PRO A 103 0.40 3.90 -0.15
C PRO A 103 -0.86 4.62 -0.63
N LEU A 104 -1.64 5.19 0.28
CA LEU A 104 -2.82 5.99 -0.06
C LEU A 104 -2.48 7.47 -0.21
N ARG A 105 -1.68 7.97 0.75
CA ARG A 105 -1.31 9.38 0.91
C ARG A 105 -0.25 9.54 1.99
N GLY A 106 0.43 10.68 1.99
CA GLY A 106 1.49 11.03 2.93
C GLY A 106 2.56 11.88 2.25
N PRO A 107 3.58 12.34 2.99
CA PRO A 107 4.78 12.94 2.42
C PRO A 107 5.41 12.00 1.39
N GLY A 108 5.78 12.53 0.22
CA GLY A 108 6.44 11.76 -0.84
C GLY A 108 5.54 10.83 -1.66
N VAL A 109 4.29 10.57 -1.25
CA VAL A 109 3.36 9.75 -2.03
C VAL A 109 2.89 10.52 -3.27
N ILE A 110 3.05 9.90 -4.43
CA ILE A 110 2.64 10.43 -5.74
C ILE A 110 1.50 9.56 -6.28
N GLN A 111 0.55 10.15 -6.99
CA GLN A 111 -0.41 9.44 -7.84
C GLN A 111 -0.16 9.80 -9.30
N ASN A 112 -0.08 8.79 -10.16
CA ASN A 112 0.05 8.99 -11.61
C ASN A 112 -1.33 9.17 -12.21
N VAL A 113 -1.58 10.32 -12.84
CA VAL A 113 -2.86 10.67 -13.47
C VAL A 113 -2.59 11.33 -14.82
N MET A 114 -3.06 10.72 -15.89
CA MET A 114 -2.90 11.15 -17.28
C MET A 114 -1.45 11.48 -17.63
N GLY A 115 -0.51 10.62 -17.20
CA GLY A 115 0.94 10.84 -17.39
C GLY A 115 1.58 11.92 -16.50
N VAL A 116 0.83 12.49 -15.55
CA VAL A 116 1.30 13.50 -14.60
C VAL A 116 1.46 12.90 -13.21
N GLN A 117 2.54 13.26 -12.52
CA GLN A 117 2.79 12.88 -11.13
C GLN A 117 2.17 13.91 -10.17
N VAL A 118 1.12 13.52 -9.46
CA VAL A 118 0.33 14.36 -8.57
C VAL A 118 0.59 13.99 -7.10
N PRO A 119 1.13 14.89 -6.27
CA PRO A 119 1.33 14.62 -4.84
C PRO A 119 0.02 14.31 -4.09
N LYS A 120 0.08 13.36 -3.15
CA LYS A 120 -1.04 12.96 -2.29
C LYS A 120 -0.75 13.21 -0.81
N PRO A 121 -0.62 14.47 -0.33
CA PRO A 121 -0.47 14.76 1.09
C PRO A 121 -1.77 14.47 1.88
N PHE A 122 -1.68 14.40 3.22
CA PHE A 122 -2.88 14.32 4.08
C PHE A 122 -3.76 15.57 3.99
N HIS A 123 -3.14 16.75 3.85
CA HIS A 123 -3.83 18.03 3.72
C HIS A 123 -3.55 18.59 2.33
N ASN A 124 -4.59 19.02 1.62
CA ASN A 124 -4.42 19.80 0.40
C ASN A 124 -3.66 21.07 0.76
N LEU A 125 -2.52 21.34 0.10
CA LEU A 125 -1.73 22.57 0.26
C LEU A 125 -2.47 23.84 -0.25
N ARG A 126 -3.81 23.82 -0.32
CA ARG A 126 -4.63 24.82 -1.01
C ARG A 126 -5.22 25.91 -0.11
N ASN A 127 -4.77 26.03 1.14
CA ASN A 127 -5.14 27.14 2.02
C ASN A 127 -3.90 27.93 2.40
N GLY A 128 -3.57 28.90 1.56
CA GLY A 128 -2.45 29.81 1.73
C GLY A 128 -2.53 31.00 0.78
N ARG A 129 -3.68 31.69 0.77
CA ARG A 129 -3.81 33.09 0.37
C ARG A 129 -4.91 33.74 1.21
#